data_AF-C4Y929-F1
#
_entry.id   AF-C4Y929-F1
#
_cell.length_a   1.000
_cell.length_b   1.000
_cell.length_c   1.000
_cell.angle_alpha   90.00
_cell.angle_beta   90.00
_cell.angle_gamma   90.00
#
_symmetry.space_group_name_H-M   'P 1'
#
loop_
_entity.id
_entity.type
_entity.pdbx_description
1 polymer ?
#
loop_
_entity_poly.entity_id
_entity_poly.type
_entity_poly.pdbx_seq_one_letter_code
_entity_poly.pdbx_strand_id
1 'polypeptide(L)'
;MEMDYSQLPPDKKIGGKSQKKIKRLPLVVNSTKLVSQNMLRVNKILYYVTEKFDTRTSEMKEKRNPSEWLALECRGQELQGNMTLQTIRTKIWKSSGDIGYYITDEEINMTLDEFKAKICPMGEAQRKLMCFQAQPTPEAAEKFPEMGSLWVEFCDEASVGIKTMRNFCIHISEKNFSTGIFIYQTSITPSANKLIPTVSPATIEVFQESDLVVNITHHELVPKHIRLSKPEKKELLDRYRLKESQLPRIQREDPVARYLGLKRGDVVKIIRRSETSGRYASYRICL
;
A
#
# COMPACT_ATOMS: atom_id res chain seq x y z
N MET A 1 27.30 -46.73 9.72
CA MET A 1 26.41 -47.61 10.49
C MET A 1 25.00 -47.10 10.27
N GLU A 2 24.21 -47.84 9.50
CA GLU A 2 22.79 -47.53 9.30
C GLU A 2 22.05 -47.85 10.61
N MET A 3 21.22 -46.92 11.06
CA MET A 3 20.44 -47.05 12.28
C MET A 3 18.97 -47.15 11.89
N ASP A 4 18.27 -48.15 12.45
CA ASP A 4 16.87 -48.43 12.14
C ASP A 4 15.97 -47.28 12.63
N TYR A 5 15.28 -46.63 11.69
CA TYR A 5 14.47 -45.43 11.89
C TYR A 5 13.26 -45.66 12.79
N SER A 6 12.87 -46.91 13.01
CA SER A 6 11.75 -47.29 13.88
C SER A 6 12.02 -47.08 15.38
N GLN A 7 13.29 -46.86 15.77
CA GLN A 7 13.68 -46.69 17.18
C GLN A 7 13.86 -45.22 17.62
N LEU A 8 13.53 -44.25 16.76
CA LEU A 8 13.63 -42.83 17.13
C LEU A 8 12.34 -42.34 17.82
N PRO A 9 12.44 -41.60 18.94
CA PRO A 9 11.28 -40.96 19.56
C PRO A 9 10.60 -40.00 18.57
N PRO A 10 9.25 -39.86 18.59
CA PRO A 10 8.49 -39.03 17.65
C PRO A 10 8.85 -37.52 17.68
N ASP A 11 9.72 -37.11 18.60
CA ASP A 11 9.98 -35.72 18.94
C ASP A 11 11.29 -35.16 18.32
N LYS A 12 12.11 -36.00 17.67
CA LYS A 12 13.44 -35.58 17.18
C LYS A 12 13.38 -34.98 15.77
N LYS A 13 13.63 -33.67 15.64
CA LYS A 13 13.77 -32.96 14.36
C LYS A 13 15.25 -32.77 13.98
N ILE A 14 15.59 -33.03 12.72
CA ILE A 14 16.92 -32.80 12.14
C ILE A 14 16.86 -31.55 11.24
N GLY A 15 17.58 -30.48 11.64
CA GLY A 15 18.07 -29.37 10.79
C GLY A 15 17.09 -28.34 10.18
N GLY A 16 17.37 -27.04 10.39
CA GLY A 16 17.01 -25.94 9.46
C GLY A 16 15.93 -24.94 9.93
N LYS A 17 16.37 -23.74 10.36
CA LYS A 17 15.60 -22.50 10.69
C LYS A 17 14.25 -22.70 11.39
N SER A 18 14.24 -22.49 12.71
CA SER A 18 13.11 -22.48 13.64
C SER A 18 11.73 -22.17 13.03
N GLN A 19 11.08 -23.19 12.49
CA GLN A 19 9.62 -23.23 12.49
C GLN A 19 9.20 -23.52 13.94
N LYS A 20 8.96 -22.46 14.72
CA LYS A 20 8.23 -22.57 15.99
C LYS A 20 6.97 -23.37 15.67
N LYS A 21 6.82 -24.58 16.24
CA LYS A 21 5.60 -25.38 16.10
C LYS A 21 4.44 -24.48 16.49
N ILE A 22 3.57 -24.11 15.54
CA ILE A 22 2.40 -23.27 15.82
C ILE A 22 1.46 -24.13 16.67
N LYS A 23 1.53 -23.99 17.99
CA LYS A 23 0.50 -24.51 18.88
C LYS A 23 -0.79 -23.77 18.52
N ARG A 24 -1.87 -24.49 18.22
CA ARG A 24 -3.18 -23.84 18.03
C ARG A 24 -3.52 -23.07 19.30
N LEU A 25 -3.70 -21.76 19.17
CA LEU A 25 -4.11 -20.91 20.28
C LEU A 25 -5.61 -21.08 20.56
N PRO A 26 -6.05 -20.92 21.82
CA PRO A 26 -7.46 -20.84 22.20
C PRO A 26 -8.22 -19.78 21.38
N LEU A 27 -9.53 -19.97 21.20
CA LEU A 27 -10.36 -18.96 20.53
C LEU A 27 -10.61 -17.78 21.49
N VAL A 28 -10.68 -16.57 20.93
CA VAL A 28 -11.03 -15.36 21.69
C VAL A 28 -12.55 -15.22 21.70
N VAL A 29 -13.14 -15.15 22.90
CA VAL A 29 -14.59 -15.06 23.05
C VAL A 29 -15.06 -13.64 22.71
N ASN A 30 -15.91 -13.53 21.68
CA ASN A 30 -16.47 -12.30 21.08
C ASN A 30 -15.50 -11.44 20.24
N SER A 31 -16.02 -10.85 19.16
CA SER A 31 -15.32 -9.89 18.29
C SER A 31 -15.03 -8.59 19.05
N THR A 32 -13.92 -8.56 19.79
CA THR A 32 -13.49 -7.38 20.54
C THR A 32 -12.81 -6.38 19.62
N LYS A 33 -13.57 -5.37 19.16
CA LYS A 33 -12.97 -4.16 18.59
C LYS A 33 -12.13 -3.48 19.66
N LEU A 34 -10.82 -3.38 19.45
CA LEU A 34 -9.93 -2.59 20.30
C LEU A 34 -10.21 -1.10 20.08
N VAL A 35 -11.05 -0.52 20.94
CA VAL A 35 -11.35 0.92 20.99
C VAL A 35 -10.85 1.44 22.33
N SER A 36 -9.88 2.35 22.32
CA SER A 36 -9.39 2.98 23.54
C SER A 36 -9.08 4.44 23.28
N GLN A 37 -9.53 5.30 24.20
CA GLN A 37 -9.18 6.71 24.27
C GLN A 37 -7.76 6.92 24.84
N ASN A 38 -7.20 5.91 25.52
CA ASN A 38 -5.85 5.92 26.08
C ASN A 38 -4.84 5.22 25.16
N MET A 39 -3.55 5.58 25.32
CA MET A 39 -2.42 4.98 24.60
C MET A 39 -2.25 3.49 24.95
N LEU A 40 -2.85 2.60 24.16
CA LEU A 40 -2.64 1.15 24.25
C LEU A 40 -1.32 0.76 23.57
N ARG A 41 -0.51 -0.09 24.20
CA ARG A 41 0.71 -0.68 23.62
C ARG A 41 0.51 -2.17 23.34
N VAL A 42 1.29 -2.74 22.42
CA VAL A 42 1.27 -4.17 22.05
C VAL A 42 1.26 -5.08 23.28
N ASN A 43 2.13 -4.83 24.26
CA ASN A 43 2.14 -5.62 25.50
C ASN A 43 0.78 -5.61 26.21
N LYS A 44 0.13 -4.45 26.35
CA LYS A 44 -1.21 -4.37 26.97
C LYS A 44 -2.27 -5.10 26.14
N ILE A 45 -2.13 -5.10 24.82
CA ILE A 45 -3.04 -5.82 23.93
C ILE A 45 -2.85 -7.33 24.09
N LEU A 46 -1.61 -7.82 24.22
CA LEU A 46 -1.32 -9.23 24.49
C LEU A 46 -1.98 -9.70 25.79
N TYR A 47 -1.84 -8.93 26.87
CA TYR A 47 -2.54 -9.21 28.13
C TYR A 47 -4.06 -9.26 27.95
N TYR A 48 -4.64 -8.23 27.31
CA TYR A 48 -6.07 -8.17 27.04
C TYR A 48 -6.58 -9.37 26.23
N VAL A 49 -5.84 -9.81 25.22
CA VAL A 49 -6.19 -10.98 24.41
C VAL A 49 -6.13 -12.26 25.23
N THR A 50 -5.08 -12.45 26.03
CA THR A 50 -4.96 -13.65 26.89
C THR A 50 -6.06 -13.76 27.94
N GLU A 51 -6.57 -12.64 28.47
CA GLU A 51 -7.71 -12.64 29.40
C GLU A 51 -9.03 -13.07 28.74
N LYS A 52 -9.11 -13.02 27.41
CA LYS A 52 -10.31 -13.31 26.62
C LYS A 52 -10.27 -14.66 25.91
N PHE A 53 -9.25 -15.47 26.16
CA PHE A 53 -9.21 -16.85 25.70
C PHE A 53 -10.31 -17.69 26.35
N ASP A 54 -10.99 -18.51 25.54
CA ASP A 54 -12.04 -19.43 25.98
C ASP A 54 -11.52 -20.50 26.96
N THR A 55 -10.24 -20.84 26.86
CA THR A 55 -9.56 -21.87 27.64
C THR A 55 -8.18 -21.39 28.11
N ARG A 56 -7.80 -21.78 29.33
CA ARG A 56 -6.50 -21.40 29.91
C ARG A 56 -5.38 -22.28 29.37
N THR A 57 -4.35 -21.66 28.79
CA THR A 57 -3.13 -22.35 28.35
C THR A 57 -2.24 -22.76 29.54
N SER A 58 -1.30 -23.68 29.30
CA SER A 58 -0.26 -24.05 30.28
C SER A 58 0.54 -22.85 30.75
N GLU A 59 0.90 -21.98 29.82
CA GLU A 59 1.70 -20.78 30.02
C GLU A 59 0.96 -19.76 30.91
N MET A 60 -0.39 -19.69 30.80
CA MET A 60 -1.23 -18.89 31.70
C MET A 60 -1.33 -19.47 33.11
N LYS A 61 -1.39 -20.81 33.25
CA LYS A 61 -1.42 -21.48 34.57
C LYS A 61 -0.11 -21.25 35.33
N GLU A 62 1.00 -21.19 34.60
CA GLU A 62 2.34 -20.87 35.11
C GLU A 62 2.57 -19.37 35.34
N LYS A 63 1.56 -18.51 35.12
CA LYS A 63 1.63 -17.05 35.26
C LYS A 63 2.80 -16.41 34.48
N ARG A 64 3.19 -17.00 33.34
CA ARG A 64 4.22 -16.41 32.47
C ARG A 64 3.71 -15.16 31.79
N ASN A 65 4.59 -14.20 31.57
CA ASN A 65 4.24 -12.96 30.90
C ASN A 65 3.83 -13.24 29.44
N PRO A 66 2.64 -12.81 28.97
CA PRO A 66 2.19 -12.98 27.59
C PRO A 66 3.22 -12.56 26.53
N SER A 67 4.03 -11.53 26.77
CA SER A 67 5.04 -11.08 25.81
C SER A 67 6.18 -12.08 25.57
N GLU A 68 6.34 -13.09 26.43
CA GLU A 68 7.41 -14.10 26.32
C GLU A 68 7.01 -15.30 25.45
N TRP A 69 5.71 -15.55 25.30
CA TRP A 69 5.19 -16.75 24.63
C TRP A 69 4.11 -16.45 23.58
N LEU A 70 3.59 -15.23 23.53
CA LEU A 70 2.59 -14.78 22.56
C LEU A 70 3.11 -13.55 21.80
N ALA A 71 3.04 -13.62 20.48
CA ALA A 71 3.38 -12.53 19.59
C ALA A 71 2.12 -12.02 18.89
N LEU A 72 2.03 -10.70 18.70
CA LEU A 72 1.00 -10.11 17.84
C LEU A 72 1.58 -9.95 16.43
N GLU A 73 0.86 -10.47 15.45
CA GLU A 73 1.20 -10.32 14.04
C GLU A 73 0.16 -9.42 13.36
N CYS A 74 0.61 -8.52 12.50
CA CYS A 74 -0.25 -7.74 11.61
C CYS A 74 0.36 -7.72 10.22
N ARG A 75 -0.37 -8.22 9.21
CA ARG A 75 0.08 -8.31 7.80
C ARG A 75 1.42 -9.05 7.63
N GLY A 76 1.64 -10.19 8.30
CA GLY A 76 2.89 -10.94 8.16
C GLY A 76 4.06 -10.42 9.00
N GLN A 77 3.90 -9.28 9.69
CA GLN A 77 4.96 -8.69 10.52
C GLN A 77 4.66 -8.86 12.02
N GLU A 78 5.64 -9.38 12.76
CA GLU A 78 5.62 -9.45 14.23
C GLU A 78 5.76 -8.04 14.84
N LEU A 79 4.82 -7.66 15.71
CA LEU A 79 4.76 -6.34 16.32
C LEU A 79 5.61 -6.26 17.59
N GLN A 80 6.44 -5.22 17.71
CA GLN A 80 7.26 -5.02 18.92
C GLN A 80 6.40 -4.58 20.12
N GLY A 81 6.70 -5.12 21.30
CA GLY A 81 5.92 -4.95 22.53
C GLY A 81 5.69 -3.50 23.00
N ASN A 82 6.61 -2.60 22.65
CA ASN A 82 6.55 -1.17 22.99
C ASN A 82 5.70 -0.34 22.01
N MET A 83 5.35 -0.88 20.83
CA MET A 83 4.59 -0.14 19.82
C MET A 83 3.20 0.21 20.33
N THR A 84 2.74 1.42 20.03
CA THR A 84 1.38 1.85 20.39
C THR A 84 0.38 1.39 19.35
N LEU A 85 -0.88 1.20 19.74
CA LEU A 85 -1.99 0.91 18.83
C LEU A 85 -2.11 1.99 17.75
N GLN A 86 -1.78 3.25 18.07
CA GLN A 86 -1.73 4.33 17.09
C GLN A 86 -0.60 4.10 16.08
N THR A 87 0.61 3.76 16.53
CA THR A 87 1.76 3.46 15.66
C THR A 87 1.48 2.25 14.76
N ILE A 88 0.88 1.18 15.31
CA ILE A 88 0.46 0.01 14.52
C ILE A 88 -0.57 0.45 13.47
N ARG A 89 -1.55 1.27 13.86
CA ARG A 89 -2.57 1.78 12.94
C ARG A 89 -2.00 2.70 11.87
N THR A 90 -1.02 3.53 12.16
CA THR A 90 -0.48 4.51 11.21
C THR A 90 0.62 3.93 10.33
N LYS A 91 1.53 3.15 10.91
CA LYS A 91 2.72 2.65 10.22
C LYS A 91 2.51 1.32 9.52
N ILE A 92 1.72 0.41 10.10
CA ILE A 92 1.59 -0.97 9.59
C ILE A 92 0.23 -1.19 8.94
N TRP A 93 -0.86 -0.78 9.61
CA TRP A 93 -2.21 -0.92 9.08
C TRP A 93 -2.52 0.11 7.98
N LYS A 94 -2.06 1.35 8.17
CA LYS A 94 -2.19 2.45 7.20
C LYS A 94 -0.96 2.62 6.32
N SER A 95 0.03 1.71 6.38
CA SER A 95 1.12 1.71 5.37
C SER A 95 0.45 1.81 4.01
N SER A 96 0.82 2.89 3.32
CA SER A 96 0.14 3.51 2.19
C SER A 96 0.26 2.66 0.94
N GLY A 97 -0.37 1.49 0.96
CA GLY A 97 -0.77 0.74 -0.23
C GLY A 97 -2.01 1.38 -0.85
N ASP A 98 -2.04 2.71 -0.97
CA ASP A 98 -3.12 3.42 -1.65
C ASP A 98 -3.06 3.13 -3.16
N ILE A 99 -1.88 2.70 -3.65
CA ILE A 99 -1.65 2.18 -4.99
C ILE A 99 -1.15 0.74 -4.86
N GLY A 100 -1.84 -0.20 -5.49
CA GLY A 100 -1.67 -1.64 -5.30
C GLY A 100 -0.42 -2.25 -5.95
N TYR A 101 0.73 -1.59 -5.92
CA TYR A 101 2.00 -2.09 -6.44
C TYR A 101 2.93 -2.57 -5.32
N TYR A 102 3.77 -3.55 -5.63
CA TYR A 102 4.81 -4.04 -4.74
C TYR A 102 5.96 -3.03 -4.70
N ILE A 103 6.09 -2.34 -3.58
CA ILE A 103 7.22 -1.46 -3.25
C ILE A 103 7.72 -1.90 -1.88
N THR A 104 9.02 -2.06 -1.74
CA THR A 104 9.61 -2.54 -0.48
C THR A 104 9.59 -1.45 0.59
N ASP A 105 9.48 -1.85 1.86
CA ASP A 105 9.54 -0.88 2.97
C ASP A 105 10.91 -0.16 3.04
N GLU A 106 11.96 -0.79 2.53
CA GLU A 106 13.32 -0.23 2.41
C GLU A 106 13.36 0.92 1.39
N GLU A 107 12.65 0.79 0.26
CA GLU A 107 12.50 1.87 -0.72
C GLU A 107 11.65 3.02 -0.19
N ILE A 108 10.62 2.72 0.61
CA ILE A 108 9.71 3.74 1.17
C ILE A 108 10.38 4.51 2.32
N ASN A 109 11.11 3.82 3.20
CA ASN A 109 11.68 4.40 4.41
C ASN A 109 13.19 4.68 4.31
N MET A 110 13.70 4.80 3.08
CA MET A 110 15.09 5.16 2.81
C MET A 110 15.45 6.50 3.47
N THR A 111 16.58 6.52 4.18
CA THR A 111 17.08 7.76 4.81
C THR A 111 17.73 8.68 3.78
N LEU A 112 17.87 9.97 4.11
CA LEU A 112 18.52 10.93 3.22
C LEU A 112 19.99 10.57 2.93
N ASP A 113 20.68 9.99 3.91
CA ASP A 113 22.09 9.62 3.76
C ASP A 113 22.26 8.40 2.84
N GLU A 114 21.40 7.39 2.99
CA GLU A 114 21.33 6.23 2.08
C GLU A 114 20.97 6.68 0.67
N PHE A 115 20.01 7.61 0.53
CA PHE A 115 19.63 8.18 -0.74
C PHE A 115 20.81 8.88 -1.42
N LYS A 116 21.53 9.75 -0.70
CA LYS A 116 22.72 10.43 -1.22
C LYS A 116 23.81 9.44 -1.63
N ALA A 117 24.05 8.41 -0.81
CA ALA A 117 25.06 7.39 -1.12
C ALA A 117 24.73 6.61 -2.40
N LYS A 118 23.44 6.34 -2.66
CA LYS A 118 22.98 5.56 -3.82
C LYS A 118 22.80 6.41 -5.09
N ILE A 119 22.26 7.61 -4.96
CA ILE A 119 21.78 8.43 -6.08
C ILE A 119 22.70 9.62 -6.38
N CYS A 120 23.50 10.06 -5.41
CA CYS A 120 24.39 11.22 -5.53
C CYS A 120 25.88 10.87 -5.39
N PRO A 121 26.44 9.91 -6.16
CA PRO A 121 27.82 9.46 -5.98
C PRO A 121 28.86 10.56 -6.26
N MET A 122 28.51 11.58 -7.04
CA MET A 122 29.37 12.74 -7.35
C MET A 122 28.88 14.05 -6.72
N GLY A 123 28.00 13.97 -5.70
CA GLY A 123 27.43 15.14 -5.03
C GLY A 123 26.17 15.73 -5.69
N GLU A 124 25.89 15.36 -6.95
CA GLU A 124 24.66 15.72 -7.68
C GLU A 124 23.75 14.50 -7.85
N ALA A 125 22.43 14.74 -7.78
CA ALA A 125 21.42 13.70 -7.92
C ALA A 125 21.31 13.21 -9.37
N GLN A 126 21.63 11.95 -9.61
CA GLN A 126 21.49 11.32 -10.92
C GLN A 126 20.09 10.73 -11.09
N ARG A 127 19.19 11.47 -11.75
CA ARG A 127 17.77 11.09 -11.90
C ARG A 127 17.55 9.75 -12.60
N LYS A 128 18.44 9.37 -13.52
CA LYS A 128 18.38 8.05 -14.19
C LYS A 128 18.47 6.86 -13.23
N LEU A 129 19.16 7.01 -12.09
CA LEU A 129 19.26 5.96 -11.06
C LEU A 129 18.01 5.88 -10.18
N MET A 130 17.14 6.89 -10.24
CA MET A 130 15.86 6.93 -9.52
C MET A 130 14.74 6.25 -10.30
N CYS A 131 14.94 5.94 -11.59
CA CYS A 131 13.94 5.26 -12.40
C CYS A 131 13.78 3.80 -11.94
N PHE A 132 12.53 3.33 -11.84
CA PHE A 132 12.24 1.97 -11.40
C PHE A 132 10.97 1.43 -12.04
N GLN A 133 10.85 0.10 -12.02
CA GLN A 133 9.63 -0.61 -12.40
C GLN A 133 8.95 -1.17 -11.16
N ALA A 134 7.63 -1.26 -11.19
CA ALA A 134 6.83 -1.87 -10.13
C ALA A 134 5.80 -2.85 -10.71
N GLN A 135 5.53 -3.92 -9.97
CA GLN A 135 4.55 -4.93 -10.32
C GLN A 135 3.34 -4.86 -9.39
N PRO A 136 2.11 -5.13 -9.87
CA PRO A 136 0.94 -5.17 -9.00
C PRO A 136 1.10 -6.21 -7.88
N THR A 137 0.59 -5.89 -6.71
CA THR A 137 0.42 -6.86 -5.62
C THR A 137 -0.61 -7.94 -6.02
N PRO A 138 -0.53 -9.16 -5.50
CA PRO A 138 -1.50 -10.22 -5.81
C PRO A 138 -2.95 -9.78 -5.53
N GLU A 139 -3.18 -9.08 -4.42
CA GLU A 139 -4.51 -8.59 -4.05
C GLU A 139 -5.02 -7.53 -5.04
N ALA A 140 -4.13 -6.66 -5.52
CA ALA A 140 -4.50 -5.64 -6.50
C ALA A 140 -4.72 -6.23 -7.89
N ALA A 141 -3.94 -7.23 -8.29
CA ALA A 141 -4.13 -7.94 -9.55
C ALA A 141 -5.46 -8.71 -9.58
N GLU A 142 -5.86 -9.32 -8.45
CA GLU A 142 -7.18 -9.95 -8.31
C GLU A 142 -8.30 -8.92 -8.36
N LYS A 143 -8.15 -7.81 -7.63
CA LYS A 143 -9.18 -6.76 -7.56
C LYS A 143 -9.32 -5.96 -8.86
N PHE A 144 -8.22 -5.78 -9.58
CA PHE A 144 -8.11 -4.99 -10.80
C PHE A 144 -7.35 -5.78 -11.88
N PRO A 145 -8.01 -6.66 -12.63
CA PRO A 145 -7.36 -7.49 -13.65
C PRO A 145 -6.71 -6.69 -14.79
N GLU A 146 -7.17 -5.46 -15.03
CA GLU A 146 -6.54 -4.53 -15.98
C GLU A 146 -5.26 -3.85 -15.47
N MET A 147 -4.89 -4.06 -14.20
CA MET A 147 -3.69 -3.48 -13.62
C MET A 147 -2.48 -4.33 -14.03
N GLY A 148 -1.60 -3.75 -14.84
CA GLY A 148 -0.32 -4.37 -15.20
C GLY A 148 0.87 -3.60 -14.64
N SER A 149 2.04 -3.90 -15.21
CA SER A 149 3.32 -3.33 -14.79
C SER A 149 3.37 -1.81 -14.95
N LEU A 150 4.10 -1.17 -14.04
CA LEU A 150 4.31 0.27 -13.96
C LEU A 150 5.79 0.59 -14.19
N TRP A 151 6.08 1.62 -14.97
CA TRP A 151 7.40 2.22 -15.09
C TRP A 151 7.38 3.66 -14.58
N VAL A 152 8.35 4.03 -13.75
CA VAL A 152 8.52 5.39 -13.23
C VAL A 152 9.84 5.95 -13.74
N GLU A 153 9.78 7.05 -14.48
CA GLU A 153 10.95 7.72 -15.07
C GLU A 153 11.13 9.13 -14.54
N PHE A 154 12.33 9.41 -14.03
CA PHE A 154 12.74 10.75 -13.64
C PHE A 154 13.59 11.37 -14.76
N CYS A 155 13.10 12.47 -15.32
CA CYS A 155 13.77 13.15 -16.41
C CYS A 155 14.90 14.05 -15.90
N ASP A 156 16.09 13.87 -16.46
CA ASP A 156 17.26 14.69 -16.14
C ASP A 156 17.25 16.08 -16.79
N GLU A 157 16.41 16.26 -17.82
CA GLU A 157 16.24 17.53 -18.51
C GLU A 157 15.27 18.46 -17.76
N ALA A 158 15.66 19.71 -17.56
CA ALA A 158 14.81 20.71 -16.92
C ALA A 158 13.52 20.99 -17.72
N SER A 159 13.66 21.10 -19.04
CA SER A 159 12.56 21.31 -20.00
C SER A 159 12.51 20.15 -21.00
N VAL A 160 11.40 19.42 -21.01
CA VAL A 160 11.29 18.16 -21.75
C VAL A 160 10.86 18.39 -23.20
N GLY A 161 11.72 17.96 -24.12
CA GLY A 161 11.50 18.02 -25.56
C GLY A 161 10.73 16.83 -26.14
N ILE A 162 10.32 16.95 -27.40
CA ILE A 162 9.59 15.90 -28.14
C ILE A 162 10.40 14.60 -28.29
N LYS A 163 11.73 14.69 -28.44
CA LYS A 163 12.61 13.52 -28.60
C LYS A 163 12.63 12.67 -27.33
N THR A 164 12.79 13.32 -26.18
CA THR A 164 12.83 12.68 -24.86
C THR A 164 11.52 11.95 -24.57
N MET A 165 10.39 12.64 -24.76
CA MET A 165 9.07 12.02 -24.58
C MET A 165 8.81 10.88 -25.57
N ARG A 166 9.25 11.00 -26.84
CA ARG A 166 9.13 9.92 -27.83
C ARG A 166 9.90 8.67 -27.40
N ASN A 167 11.13 8.84 -26.91
CA ASN A 167 11.93 7.72 -26.42
C ASN A 167 11.24 7.03 -25.24
N PHE A 168 10.65 7.81 -24.33
CA PHE A 168 9.85 7.28 -23.23
C PHE A 168 8.63 6.49 -23.74
N CYS A 169 7.86 7.03 -24.68
CA CYS A 169 6.74 6.33 -25.30
C CYS A 169 7.15 4.99 -25.93
N ILE A 170 8.27 4.98 -26.66
CA ILE A 170 8.84 3.76 -27.26
C ILE A 170 9.21 2.76 -26.17
N HIS A 171 9.86 3.21 -25.09
CA HIS A 171 10.23 2.35 -23.98
C HIS A 171 9.01 1.67 -23.33
N ILE A 172 7.95 2.43 -23.07
CA ILE A 172 6.68 1.92 -22.53
C ILE A 172 6.08 0.85 -23.44
N SER A 173 6.05 1.09 -24.76
CA SER A 173 5.52 0.13 -25.73
C SER A 173 6.39 -1.12 -25.88
N GLU A 174 7.71 -0.98 -26.03
CA GLU A 174 8.64 -2.10 -26.23
C GLU A 174 8.70 -3.04 -25.03
N LYS A 175 8.61 -2.48 -23.81
CA LYS A 175 8.61 -3.25 -22.57
C LYS A 175 7.21 -3.68 -22.12
N ASN A 176 6.18 -3.30 -22.89
CA ASN A 176 4.78 -3.64 -22.64
C ASN A 176 4.30 -3.23 -21.23
N PHE A 177 4.70 -2.03 -20.78
CA PHE A 177 4.20 -1.46 -19.53
C PHE A 177 2.76 -1.00 -19.69
N SER A 178 1.91 -1.29 -18.71
CA SER A 178 0.49 -0.85 -18.72
C SER A 178 0.34 0.61 -18.34
N THR A 179 1.19 1.09 -17.42
CA THR A 179 1.22 2.48 -16.98
C THR A 179 2.66 3.00 -17.00
N GLY A 180 2.85 4.23 -17.47
CA GLY A 180 4.11 4.96 -17.35
C GLY A 180 3.90 6.24 -16.55
N ILE A 181 4.69 6.47 -15.52
CA ILE A 181 4.76 7.73 -14.79
C ILE A 181 6.02 8.46 -15.23
N PHE A 182 5.87 9.68 -15.71
CA PHE A 182 6.97 10.51 -16.19
C PHE A 182 7.08 11.79 -15.36
N ILE A 183 8.20 11.92 -14.66
CA ILE A 183 8.46 13.01 -13.71
C ILE A 183 9.43 14.00 -14.36
N TYR A 184 9.02 15.26 -14.46
CA TYR A 184 9.80 16.35 -15.06
C TYR A 184 10.07 17.47 -14.06
N GLN A 185 11.11 18.26 -14.29
CA GLN A 185 11.53 19.29 -13.33
C GLN A 185 10.70 20.57 -13.50
N THR A 186 10.74 21.20 -14.68
CA THR A 186 10.18 22.55 -14.88
C THR A 186 9.01 22.57 -15.84
N SER A 187 9.18 22.07 -17.06
CA SER A 187 8.12 22.13 -18.08
C SER A 187 8.22 21.01 -19.11
N ILE A 188 7.08 20.72 -19.76
CA ILE A 188 6.98 19.84 -20.91
C ILE A 188 6.49 20.66 -22.10
N THR A 189 7.16 20.52 -23.24
CA THR A 189 6.75 21.19 -24.48
C THR A 189 5.38 20.70 -24.97
N PRO A 190 4.50 21.56 -25.52
CA PRO A 190 3.18 21.15 -26.03
C PRO A 190 3.25 20.03 -27.09
N SER A 191 4.32 20.00 -27.90
CA SER A 191 4.56 18.95 -28.88
C SER A 191 4.87 17.59 -28.24
N ALA A 192 5.55 17.58 -27.09
CA ALA A 192 5.77 16.36 -26.32
C ALA A 192 4.45 15.87 -25.68
N ASN A 193 3.63 16.77 -25.12
CA ASN A 193 2.33 16.40 -24.54
C ASN A 193 1.38 15.73 -25.54
N LYS A 194 1.47 16.06 -26.83
CA LYS A 194 0.68 15.41 -27.90
C LYS A 194 1.04 13.92 -28.11
N LEU A 195 2.19 13.44 -27.62
CA LEU A 195 2.61 12.04 -27.73
C LEU A 195 2.01 11.14 -26.63
N ILE A 196 1.64 11.71 -25.49
CA ILE A 196 1.04 10.96 -24.36
C ILE A 196 -0.13 10.06 -24.80
N PRO A 197 -1.15 10.54 -25.56
CA PRO A 197 -2.28 9.70 -25.95
C PRO A 197 -1.94 8.66 -27.04
N THR A 198 -0.77 8.73 -27.69
CA THR A 198 -0.45 7.81 -28.80
C THR A 198 -0.02 6.43 -28.34
N VAL A 199 0.25 6.24 -27.05
CA VAL A 199 0.76 4.98 -26.46
C VAL A 199 -0.37 4.03 -26.02
N SER A 200 -1.61 4.29 -26.46
CA SER A 200 -2.76 3.42 -26.21
C SER A 200 -2.47 1.98 -26.66
N PRO A 201 -2.77 0.94 -25.85
CA PRO A 201 -3.64 0.94 -24.67
C PRO A 201 -2.97 1.36 -23.35
N ALA A 202 -1.66 1.55 -23.32
CA ALA A 202 -0.96 1.98 -22.11
C ALA A 202 -1.32 3.43 -21.74
N THR A 203 -1.27 3.74 -20.45
CA THR A 203 -1.56 5.09 -19.94
C THR A 203 -0.30 5.75 -19.43
N ILE A 204 -0.02 6.96 -19.92
CA ILE A 204 1.09 7.78 -19.43
C ILE A 204 0.52 8.91 -18.56
N GLU A 205 1.08 9.05 -17.36
CA GLU A 205 0.80 10.13 -16.42
C GLU A 205 2.06 10.97 -16.22
N VAL A 206 1.91 12.29 -16.28
CA VAL A 206 3.02 13.23 -16.10
C VAL A 206 2.87 13.96 -14.77
N PHE A 207 3.98 14.13 -14.06
CA PHE A 207 4.04 14.86 -12.79
C PHE A 207 5.22 15.82 -12.78
N GLN A 208 5.00 17.00 -12.22
CA GLN A 208 6.09 17.93 -11.95
C GLN A 208 6.76 17.53 -10.64
N GLU A 209 8.09 17.58 -10.58
CA GLU A 209 8.86 17.20 -9.39
C GLU A 209 8.46 18.03 -8.15
N SER A 210 8.16 19.32 -8.35
CA SER A 210 7.68 20.22 -7.29
C SER A 210 6.37 19.77 -6.63
N ASP A 211 5.51 19.09 -7.39
CA ASP A 211 4.19 18.66 -6.90
C ASP A 211 4.29 17.40 -6.02
N LEU A 212 5.40 16.66 -6.13
CA LEU A 212 5.63 15.40 -5.43
C LEU A 212 6.37 15.54 -4.09
N VAL A 213 6.85 16.75 -3.76
CA VAL A 213 7.62 17.02 -2.53
C VAL A 213 6.81 16.69 -1.27
N VAL A 214 5.50 16.96 -1.30
CA VAL A 214 4.60 16.72 -0.16
C VAL A 214 3.49 15.79 -0.59
N ASN A 215 3.34 14.66 0.10
CA ASN A 215 2.20 13.78 -0.11
C ASN A 215 0.92 14.43 0.44
N ILE A 216 0.08 14.93 -0.47
CA ILE A 216 -1.21 15.57 -0.17
C ILE A 216 -2.19 14.65 0.57
N THR A 217 -2.08 13.33 0.42
CA THR A 217 -3.02 12.38 1.07
C THR A 217 -2.79 12.23 2.56
N HIS A 218 -1.64 12.69 3.06
CA HIS A 218 -1.33 12.71 4.49
C HIS A 218 -1.89 13.94 5.21
N HIS A 219 -2.39 14.92 4.46
CA HIS A 219 -2.95 16.14 5.02
C HIS A 219 -4.24 15.86 5.80
N GLU A 220 -4.43 16.51 6.95
CA GLU A 220 -5.57 16.26 7.85
C GLU A 220 -6.93 16.48 7.19
N LEU A 221 -7.03 17.53 6.36
CA LEU A 221 -8.27 17.86 5.63
C LEU A 221 -8.55 16.93 4.45
N VAL A 222 -7.60 16.08 4.05
CA VAL A 222 -7.78 15.15 2.93
C VAL A 222 -8.24 13.80 3.48
N PRO A 223 -9.52 13.42 3.28
CA PRO A 223 -10.03 12.13 3.75
C PRO A 223 -9.44 10.98 2.95
N LYS A 224 -9.61 9.75 3.44
CA LYS A 224 -9.12 8.57 2.72
C LYS A 224 -9.99 8.27 1.51
N HIS A 225 -9.36 8.20 0.35
CA HIS A 225 -9.97 7.84 -0.94
C HIS A 225 -9.58 6.41 -1.31
N ILE A 226 -10.56 5.61 -1.74
CA ILE A 226 -10.37 4.20 -2.10
C ILE A 226 -11.07 3.94 -3.43
N ARG A 227 -10.31 3.55 -4.46
CA ARG A 227 -10.88 3.17 -5.76
C ARG A 227 -11.71 1.90 -5.64
N LEU A 228 -12.93 1.92 -6.18
CA LEU A 228 -13.78 0.74 -6.26
C LEU A 228 -13.45 -0.08 -7.51
N SER A 229 -13.53 -1.40 -7.40
CA SER A 229 -13.48 -2.28 -8.58
C SER A 229 -14.80 -2.22 -9.35
N LYS A 230 -14.80 -2.70 -10.61
CA LYS A 230 -16.00 -2.80 -11.45
C LYS A 230 -17.18 -3.53 -10.76
N PRO A 231 -16.98 -4.70 -10.10
CA PRO A 231 -18.09 -5.34 -9.37
C PRO A 231 -18.55 -4.52 -8.16
N GLU A 232 -17.64 -3.92 -7.38
CA GLU A 232 -18.01 -3.04 -6.25
C GLU A 232 -18.82 -1.82 -6.71
N LYS A 233 -18.45 -1.23 -7.86
CA LYS A 233 -19.20 -0.13 -8.50
C LYS A 233 -20.61 -0.59 -8.88
N LYS A 234 -20.75 -1.76 -9.49
CA LYS A 234 -22.06 -2.31 -9.86
C LYS A 234 -22.94 -2.53 -8.63
N GLU A 235 -22.40 -3.17 -7.60
CA GLU A 235 -23.11 -3.40 -6.34
C GLU A 235 -23.55 -2.10 -5.68
N LEU A 236 -22.72 -1.06 -5.71
CA LEU A 236 -23.07 0.27 -5.22
C LEU A 236 -24.27 0.85 -5.96
N LEU A 237 -24.24 0.85 -7.29
CA LEU A 237 -25.31 1.40 -8.13
C LEU A 237 -26.62 0.64 -7.92
N ASP A 238 -26.56 -0.70 -7.85
CA ASP A 238 -27.71 -1.56 -7.60
C ASP A 238 -28.32 -1.33 -6.22
N ARG A 239 -27.47 -1.25 -5.18
CA ARG A 239 -27.90 -1.05 -3.78
C ARG A 239 -28.66 0.26 -3.59
N TYR A 240 -28.18 1.34 -4.22
CA TYR A 240 -28.82 2.66 -4.12
C TYR A 240 -29.80 2.95 -5.26
N ARG A 241 -29.95 2.04 -6.23
CA ARG A 241 -30.77 2.20 -7.44
C ARG A 241 -30.44 3.49 -8.20
N LEU A 242 -29.14 3.77 -8.36
CA LEU A 242 -28.61 4.97 -9.00
C LEU A 242 -28.05 4.66 -10.39
N LYS A 243 -28.14 5.64 -11.29
CA LYS A 243 -27.37 5.70 -12.52
C LYS A 243 -26.02 6.38 -12.25
N GLU A 244 -25.01 6.05 -13.05
CA GLU A 244 -23.67 6.64 -12.93
C GLU A 244 -23.69 8.18 -12.98
N SER A 245 -24.57 8.76 -13.80
CA SER A 245 -24.73 10.21 -13.95
C SER A 245 -25.23 10.93 -12.71
N GLN A 246 -25.83 10.20 -11.76
CA GLN A 246 -26.38 10.74 -10.51
C GLN A 246 -25.36 10.75 -9.37
N LEU A 247 -24.21 10.08 -9.54
CA LEU A 247 -23.15 10.15 -8.55
C LEU A 247 -22.49 11.54 -8.53
N PRO A 248 -22.16 12.08 -7.34
CA PRO A 248 -21.33 13.27 -7.25
C PRO A 248 -20.02 13.10 -8.01
N ARG A 249 -19.48 14.17 -8.59
CA ARG A 249 -18.35 14.08 -9.51
C ARG A 249 -17.03 14.46 -8.82
N ILE A 250 -15.95 13.88 -9.32
CA ILE A 250 -14.56 14.32 -9.08
C ILE A 250 -13.92 14.57 -10.45
N GLN A 251 -13.19 15.68 -10.58
CA GLN A 251 -12.50 16.00 -11.84
C GLN A 251 -11.28 15.10 -12.00
N ARG A 252 -10.91 14.77 -13.23
CA ARG A 252 -9.69 14.01 -13.50
C ARG A 252 -8.44 14.77 -13.07
N GLU A 253 -8.49 16.09 -13.15
CA GLU A 253 -7.42 17.01 -12.77
C GLU A 253 -7.35 17.22 -11.24
N ASP A 254 -8.30 16.69 -10.47
CA ASP A 254 -8.25 16.75 -9.01
C ASP A 254 -6.95 16.10 -8.51
N PRO A 255 -6.21 16.73 -7.56
CA PRO A 255 -4.95 16.20 -7.08
C PRO A 255 -5.02 14.76 -6.57
N VAL A 256 -6.11 14.38 -5.90
CA VAL A 256 -6.29 13.02 -5.38
C VAL A 256 -6.71 12.05 -6.50
N ALA A 257 -7.47 12.52 -7.48
CA ALA A 257 -7.80 11.71 -8.66
C ALA A 257 -6.54 11.38 -9.48
N ARG A 258 -5.66 12.37 -9.68
CA ARG A 258 -4.34 12.18 -10.30
C ARG A 258 -3.45 11.26 -9.48
N TYR A 259 -3.38 11.44 -8.16
CA TYR A 259 -2.59 10.58 -7.27
C TYR A 259 -3.00 9.10 -7.35
N LEU A 260 -4.29 8.82 -7.49
CA LEU A 260 -4.82 7.45 -7.60
C LEU A 260 -4.87 6.91 -9.05
N GLY A 261 -4.49 7.71 -10.05
CA GLY A 261 -4.60 7.35 -11.46
C GLY A 261 -6.04 7.01 -11.90
N LEU A 262 -7.03 7.79 -11.43
CA LEU A 262 -8.44 7.53 -11.75
C LEU A 262 -8.72 7.77 -13.24
N LYS A 263 -9.44 6.83 -13.86
CA LYS A 263 -9.92 6.93 -15.24
C LYS A 263 -11.38 7.38 -15.24
N ARG A 264 -11.82 7.96 -16.36
CA ARG A 264 -13.22 8.34 -16.56
C ARG A 264 -14.15 7.15 -16.31
N GLY A 265 -15.14 7.35 -15.45
CA GLY A 265 -16.09 6.32 -15.04
C GLY A 265 -15.68 5.53 -13.81
N ASP A 266 -14.45 5.67 -13.31
CA ASP A 266 -14.05 5.08 -12.04
C ASP A 266 -14.80 5.72 -10.88
N VAL A 267 -15.12 4.92 -9.86
CA VAL A 267 -15.80 5.41 -8.65
C VAL A 267 -14.86 5.28 -7.47
N VAL A 268 -14.77 6.35 -6.69
CA VAL A 268 -13.97 6.43 -5.48
C VAL A 268 -14.88 6.51 -4.25
N LYS A 269 -14.56 5.70 -3.24
CA LYS A 269 -15.16 5.74 -1.91
C LYS A 269 -14.31 6.64 -1.02
N ILE A 270 -14.95 7.63 -0.41
CA ILE A 270 -14.33 8.64 0.44
C ILE A 270 -14.79 8.42 1.87
N ILE A 271 -13.87 8.12 2.78
CA ILE A 271 -14.15 7.89 4.19
C ILE A 271 -13.63 9.08 4.98
N ARG A 272 -14.55 9.87 5.54
CA ARG A 272 -14.25 11.04 6.36
C ARG A 272 -14.75 10.87 7.79
N ARG A 273 -14.13 11.59 8.73
CA ARG A 273 -14.67 11.76 10.07
C ARG A 273 -15.89 12.68 9.99
N SER A 274 -16.92 12.35 10.75
CA SER A 274 -18.15 13.13 10.84
C SER A 274 -18.43 13.36 12.33
N GLU A 275 -18.77 14.59 12.69
CA GLU A 275 -19.11 14.95 14.06
C GLU A 275 -20.35 14.20 14.55
N THR A 276 -21.33 14.00 13.67
CA THR A 276 -22.61 13.36 14.01
C THR A 276 -22.57 11.83 13.96
N SER A 277 -21.86 11.23 13.01
CA SER A 277 -21.89 9.78 12.77
C SER A 277 -20.56 9.07 13.01
N GLY A 278 -19.55 9.79 13.49
CA GLY A 278 -18.18 9.29 13.69
C GLY A 278 -17.43 9.09 12.36
N ARG A 279 -17.91 8.18 11.50
CA ARG A 279 -17.39 7.96 10.14
C ARG A 279 -18.51 7.98 9.12
N TYR A 280 -18.29 8.76 8.06
CA TYR A 280 -19.22 8.87 6.94
C TYR A 280 -18.51 8.47 5.65
N ALA A 281 -19.16 7.60 4.87
CA ALA A 281 -18.69 7.18 3.55
C ALA A 281 -19.48 7.90 2.46
N SER A 282 -18.78 8.57 1.55
CA SER A 282 -19.33 9.18 0.34
C SER A 282 -18.75 8.49 -0.89
N TYR A 283 -19.44 8.58 -2.02
CA TYR A 283 -18.96 8.06 -3.30
C TYR A 283 -18.90 9.17 -4.34
N ARG A 284 -17.87 9.18 -5.17
CA ARG A 284 -17.74 10.10 -6.30
C ARG A 284 -17.31 9.37 -7.57
N ILE A 285 -17.81 9.79 -8.73
CA ILE A 285 -17.41 9.27 -10.04
C ILE A 285 -16.43 10.24 -10.73
N CYS A 286 -15.36 9.70 -11.31
CA CYS A 286 -14.39 10.46 -12.09
C CYS A 286 -14.96 10.75 -13.48
N LEU A 287 -14.88 12.01 -13.91
CA LEU A 287 -15.23 12.44 -15.26
C LEU A 287 -14.02 12.55 -16.19
#